data_AF-A0A090QY73-F1
#
_entry.id   AF-A0A090QY73-F1
#
_cell.length_a   1.000
_cell.length_b   1.000
_cell.length_c   1.000
_cell.angle_alpha   90.00
_cell.angle_beta   90.00
_cell.angle_gamma   90.00
#
_symmetry.space_group_name_H-M   'P 1'
#
loop_
_entity.id
_entity.type
_entity.pdbx_description
1 polymer ?
#
loop_
_entity_poly.entity_id
_entity_poly.type
_entity_poly.pdbx_seq_one_letter_code
_entity_poly.pdbx_strand_id
1 'polypeptide(L)' 'MSQSTNTVGVVVGDVSDPFFGVMLKAIDHVVRQQGKQLLIGNGYHDAQTEREAIELLINSRCDSLIIHSKAYPTMS' A
#
# COMPACT_ATOMS: atom_id res chain seq x y z
N MET A 1 -2.53 -23.55 -11.32
CA MET A 1 -1.61 -23.10 -10.25
C MET A 1 -1.62 -21.58 -10.27
N SER A 2 -2.52 -20.95 -9.50
CA SER A 2 -2.49 -19.50 -9.29
C SER A 2 -1.21 -19.20 -8.52
N GLN A 3 -0.22 -18.65 -9.23
CA GLN A 3 1.08 -18.26 -8.69
C GLN A 3 0.87 -16.95 -7.93
N SER A 4 0.26 -17.10 -6.75
CA SER A 4 0.05 -16.06 -5.75
C SER A 4 1.42 -15.54 -5.36
N THR A 5 1.75 -14.30 -5.76
CA THR A 5 3.02 -13.72 -5.32
C THR A 5 2.83 -13.45 -3.84
N ASN A 6 3.65 -14.10 -2.99
CA ASN A 6 3.61 -13.95 -1.53
C ASN A 6 3.93 -12.50 -1.13
N THR A 7 3.09 -11.55 -1.51
CA THR A 7 3.38 -10.13 -1.54
C THR A 7 2.10 -9.37 -1.19
N VAL A 8 2.20 -8.51 -0.20
CA VAL A 8 1.14 -7.63 0.27
C VAL A 8 1.49 -6.21 -0.16
N GLY A 9 0.61 -5.57 -0.90
CA GLY A 9 0.77 -4.17 -1.32
C GLY A 9 0.07 -3.23 -0.35
N VAL A 10 0.74 -2.14 0.06
CA VAL A 10 0.17 -1.08 0.90
C VAL A 10 0.43 0.26 0.24
N VAL A 11 -0.62 1.05 0.02
CA VAL A 11 -0.52 2.44 -0.43
C VAL A 11 -0.84 3.36 0.74
N VAL A 12 0.09 4.27 1.06
CA VAL A 12 -0.08 5.30 2.10
C VAL A 12 0.06 6.69 1.51
N GLY A 13 -0.63 7.68 2.10
CA GLY A 13 -0.63 9.06 1.63
C GLY A 13 0.72 9.77 1.75
N ASP A 14 1.44 9.59 2.86
CA ASP A 14 2.81 10.07 3.01
C ASP A 14 3.58 9.14 3.95
N VAL A 15 4.61 8.46 3.43
CA VAL A 15 5.50 7.59 4.24
C VAL A 15 6.30 8.37 5.28
N SER A 16 6.40 9.69 5.15
CA SER A 16 7.12 10.59 6.06
C SER A 16 6.31 10.91 7.32
N ASP A 17 5.01 10.61 7.35
CA ASP A 17 4.20 10.78 8.55
C ASP A 17 4.54 9.69 9.58
N PRO A 18 4.93 10.05 10.82
CA PRO A 18 5.22 9.09 11.88
C PRO A 18 4.08 8.10 12.15
N PHE A 19 2.82 8.51 11.91
CA PHE A 19 1.66 7.63 12.04
C PHE A 19 1.75 6.43 11.10
N PHE A 20 2.05 6.66 9.81
CA PHE A 20 2.16 5.60 8.83
C PHE A 20 3.42 4.75 9.05
N GLY A 21 4.50 5.33 9.56
CA GLY A 21 5.70 4.57 9.94
C GLY A 21 5.43 3.48 10.99
N VAL A 22 4.63 3.80 12.03
CA VAL A 22 4.24 2.81 13.05
C VAL A 22 3.30 1.75 12.46
N MET A 23 2.35 2.17 11.62
CA MET A 23 1.42 1.26 10.95
C MET A 23 2.16 0.27 10.02
N LEU A 24 3.05 0.78 9.16
CA LEU A 24 3.86 -0.01 8.25
C LEU A 24 4.76 -1.00 9.00
N LYS A 25 5.32 -0.60 10.15
CA LYS A 25 6.12 -1.49 11.00
C LYS A 25 5.31 -2.66 11.56
N ALA A 26 4.06 -2.41 11.99
CA ALA A 26 3.18 -3.47 12.46
C ALA A 26 2.78 -4.42 11.31
N ILE A 27 2.46 -3.87 10.14
CA ILE A 27 2.13 -4.66 8.95
C ILE A 27 3.33 -5.50 8.49
N ASP A 28 4.52 -4.92 8.38
CA ASP A 28 5.76 -5.62 8.01
C ASP A 28 6.02 -6.82 8.93
N HIS A 29 5.80 -6.64 10.24
CA HIS A 29 5.97 -7.74 11.19
C HIS A 29 5.04 -8.93 10.90
N VAL A 30 3.76 -8.68 10.67
CA VAL A 30 2.77 -9.73 10.37
C VAL A 30 3.02 -10.36 9.00
N VAL A 31 3.34 -9.55 8.00
CA VAL A 31 3.61 -10.00 6.61
C VAL A 31 4.86 -10.90 6.58
N ARG A 32 5.92 -10.52 7.30
CA ARG A 32 7.14 -11.35 7.44
C ARG A 32 6.89 -12.65 8.18
N GLN A 33 6.06 -12.64 9.24
CA GLN A 33 5.69 -13.87 9.94
C GLN A 33 4.96 -14.88 9.05
N GLN A 34 4.24 -14.39 8.02
CA GLN A 34 3.56 -15.24 7.04
C GLN A 34 4.45 -15.63 5.85
N GLY A 35 5.75 -15.29 5.84
CA GLY A 35 6.65 -15.57 4.73
C GLY A 35 6.33 -14.77 3.47
N LYS A 36 5.68 -13.61 3.63
CA LYS A 36 5.29 -12.71 2.55
C LYS A 36 6.20 -11.47 2.52
N GLN A 37 6.23 -10.79 1.37
CA GLN A 37 6.91 -9.53 1.12
C GLN A 37 5.93 -8.37 1.23
N LEU A 38 6.39 -7.24 1.74
CA LEU A 38 5.59 -6.01 1.79
C LEU A 38 6.07 -5.06 0.69
N LEU A 39 5.17 -4.65 -0.20
CA LEU A 39 5.38 -3.58 -1.16
C LEU A 39 4.67 -2.32 -0.66
N ILE A 40 5.37 -1.20 -0.66
CA ILE A 40 4.85 0.08 -0.17
C ILE A 40 4.82 1.06 -1.34
N GLY A 41 3.63 1.55 -1.68
CA GLY A 41 3.41 2.64 -2.63
C GLY A 41 3.16 3.94 -1.89
N ASN A 42 3.83 5.02 -2.29
CA ASN A 42 3.61 6.34 -1.73
C ASN A 42 2.63 7.11 -2.64
N GLY A 43 1.47 7.50 -2.09
CA GLY A 43 0.41 8.21 -2.81
C GLY A 43 0.58 9.74 -2.82
N TYR A 44 1.49 10.29 -2.01
CA TYR A 44 1.80 11.74 -1.89
C TYR A 44 0.57 12.68 -1.83
N HIS A 45 -0.58 12.21 -1.35
CA HIS A 45 -1.86 12.94 -1.38
C HIS A 45 -2.31 13.45 -2.77
N ASP A 46 -1.77 12.88 -3.85
CA ASP A 46 -2.14 13.21 -5.21
C ASP A 46 -2.88 12.04 -5.87
N ALA A 47 -4.07 12.30 -6.41
CA ALA A 47 -4.93 11.26 -6.96
C ALA A 47 -4.29 10.53 -8.16
N GLN A 48 -3.43 11.22 -8.91
CA GLN A 48 -2.72 10.63 -10.04
C GLN A 48 -1.59 9.70 -9.57
N THR A 49 -0.81 10.14 -8.59
CA THR A 49 0.24 9.35 -7.94
C THR A 49 -0.33 8.13 -7.21
N GLU A 50 -1.47 8.28 -6.54
CA GLU A 50 -2.19 7.18 -5.90
C GLU A 50 -2.64 6.14 -6.92
N ARG A 51 -3.16 6.59 -8.06
CA ARG A 51 -3.55 5.72 -9.18
C ARG A 51 -2.34 4.97 -9.77
N GLU A 52 -1.23 5.66 -10.00
CA GLU A 52 0.01 5.05 -10.50
C GLU A 52 0.54 3.99 -9.53
N ALA A 53 0.53 4.28 -8.22
CA ALA A 53 0.94 3.32 -7.18
C ALA A 53 0.03 2.07 -7.16
N ILE A 54 -1.29 2.24 -7.30
CA ILE A 54 -2.25 1.15 -7.40
C ILE A 54 -1.99 0.31 -8.67
N GLU A 55 -1.80 0.95 -9.83
CA GLU A 55 -1.49 0.26 -11.08
C GLU A 55 -0.17 -0.52 -10.98
N LEU A 56 0.84 0.03 -10.30
CA LEU A 56 2.11 -0.65 -10.03
C LEU A 56 1.92 -1.91 -9.17
N LEU A 57 1.09 -1.84 -8.14
CA LEU A 57 0.81 -2.97 -7.25
C LEU A 57 -0.05 -4.04 -7.91
N ILE A 58 -1.01 -3.65 -8.76
CA ILE A 58 -1.79 -4.56 -9.61
C ILE A 58 -0.85 -5.28 -10.59
N ASN A 59 0.04 -4.54 -11.26
CA ASN A 59 1.03 -5.11 -12.18
C ASN A 59 2.02 -6.04 -11.48
N SER A 60 2.30 -5.80 -10.19
CA SER A 60 3.16 -6.64 -9.36
C SER A 60 2.53 -7.98 -8.95
N ARG A 61 1.28 -8.28 -9.37
CA ARG A 61 0.52 -9.50 -9.01
C ARG A 61 0.38 -9.71 -7.50
N CYS A 62 0.19 -8.64 -6.72
CA CYS A 62 -0.02 -8.76 -5.28
C CYS A 62 -1.29 -9.58 -4.98
N ASP A 63 -1.23 -10.45 -3.98
CA ASP A 63 -2.38 -11.24 -3.54
C ASP A 63 -3.41 -10.41 -2.75
N SER A 64 -2.97 -9.28 -2.18
CA SER A 64 -3.81 -8.42 -1.34
C SER A 64 -3.28 -6.98 -1.36
N LEU A 65 -4.21 -6.03 -1.41
CA LEU A 65 -3.93 -4.60 -1.52
C LEU A 65 -4.64 -3.84 -0.39
N ILE A 66 -3.89 -3.02 0.36
CA ILE A 66 -4.42 -2.11 1.39
C ILE A 66 -4.18 -0.69 0.92
N ILE A 67 -5.25 0.08 0.72
CA ILE A 67 -5.18 1.48 0.25
C ILE A 67 -5.66 2.40 1.36
N HIS A 68 -4.84 3.38 1.72
CA HIS A 68 -5.22 4.43 2.66
C HIS A 68 -5.33 5.78 1.94
N SER A 69 -6.45 5.99 1.25
CA SER A 69 -6.73 7.24 0.53
C SER A 69 -7.43 8.25 1.42
N LYS A 70 -6.87 9.47 1.52
CA LYS A 70 -7.61 10.63 2.01
C LYS A 70 -8.47 11.17 0.88
N ALA A 71 -9.59 10.50 0.59
CA ALA A 71 -10.68 11.17 -0.08
C ALA A 71 -11.31 12.13 0.94
N TYR A 72 -11.02 13.43 0.85
CA TYR A 72 -11.92 14.45 1.39
C TYR A 72 -12.97 14.72 0.30
N PRO A 73 -14.21 14.21 0.42
CA PRO A 73 -15.28 14.65 -0.46
C PRO A 73 -15.84 15.92 0.16
N THR A 74 -15.38 17.09 -0.25
CA THR A 74 -16.22 18.27 -0.03
C THR A 74 -16.01 19.28 -1.13
N MET A 75 -17.08 19.41 -1.92
CA MET A 75 -17.35 20.46 -2.88
C MET A 75 -16.99 21.84 -2.31
N SER A 76 -16.39 22.68 -3.15
CA SER A 76 -16.74 24.10 -3.26
C SER A 76 -16.63 24.54 -4.71
#